data_AF-A0A8S2UNF1-F1
#
_entry.id   AF-A0A8S2UNF1-F1
#
_cell.length_a   1.000
_cell.length_b   1.000
_cell.length_c   1.000
_cell.angle_alpha   90.00
_cell.angle_beta   90.00
_cell.angle_gamma   90.00
#
_symmetry.space_group_name_H-M   'P 1'
#
loop_
_entity.id
_entity.type
_entity.pdbx_description
1 polymer ?
#
loop_
_entity_poly.entity_id
_entity_poly.type
_entity_poly.pdbx_seq_one_letter_code
_entity_poly.pdbx_strand_id
1 'polypeptide(L)'
;MQSKYVSDESVRGLCKKLMALAMMPENTVLSAYDEINKDAQMLPDSPMKPLLNYFEKNWLSNVDMWNVYAAESRTNNICEAYHSRINCRILRNHPNIWKFIKFLQAEEKRAQLVIIQWSAGASKKQQPRTAFIQSRINTLYARYNDGVINSSDLLTGLSLVVGAKKKRIETQFTAEE
;
A
#
# COMPACT_ATOMS: atom_id res chain seq x y z
N MET A 1 0.74 -21.44 9.75
CA MET A 1 1.16 -20.16 9.13
C MET A 1 0.74 -18.95 9.98
N GLN A 2 -0.53 -18.78 10.34
CA GLN A 2 -0.99 -17.63 11.17
C GLN A 2 -0.31 -17.52 12.54
N SER A 3 -0.23 -18.62 13.30
CA SER A 3 0.46 -18.65 14.62
C SER A 3 1.93 -18.27 14.51
N LYS A 4 2.65 -18.86 13.54
CA LYS A 4 4.06 -18.58 13.24
C LYS A 4 4.30 -17.14 12.79
N TYR A 5 3.41 -16.54 11.99
CA TYR A 5 3.54 -15.13 11.59
C TYR A 5 3.48 -14.15 12.79
N VAL A 6 2.66 -14.50 13.80
CA VAL A 6 2.56 -13.71 15.04
C VAL A 6 3.77 -13.90 15.93
N SER A 7 4.27 -15.13 16.07
CA SER A 7 5.36 -15.44 17.00
C SER A 7 6.77 -15.25 16.45
N ASP A 8 6.97 -15.38 15.14
CA ASP A 8 8.29 -15.43 14.48
C ASP A 8 8.52 -14.19 13.61
N GLU A 9 9.52 -13.37 13.99
CA GLU A 9 9.88 -12.16 13.25
C GLU A 9 10.49 -12.47 11.89
N SER A 10 11.18 -13.60 11.73
CA SER A 10 11.81 -13.98 10.45
C SER A 10 10.73 -14.29 9.40
N VAL A 11 9.73 -15.09 9.79
CA VAL A 11 8.55 -15.37 8.95
C VAL A 11 7.82 -14.07 8.61
N ARG A 12 7.66 -13.17 9.59
CA ARG A 12 7.01 -11.87 9.37
C ARG A 12 7.79 -10.98 8.42
N GLY A 13 9.12 -10.95 8.54
CA GLY A 13 10.03 -10.22 7.67
C GLY A 13 9.93 -10.70 6.22
N LEU A 14 9.96 -12.01 5.99
CA LEU A 14 9.79 -12.58 4.66
C LEU A 14 8.41 -12.33 4.07
N CYS A 15 7.34 -12.41 4.87
CA CYS A 15 6.00 -11.99 4.42
C CYS A 15 5.98 -10.52 4.01
N LYS A 16 6.67 -9.63 4.73
CA LYS A 16 6.79 -8.20 4.37
C LYS A 16 7.60 -8.01 3.09
N LYS A 17 8.69 -8.75 2.89
CA LYS A 17 9.44 -8.74 1.62
C LYS A 17 8.54 -9.21 0.47
N LEU A 18 7.76 -10.27 0.66
CA LEU A 18 6.82 -10.77 -0.35
C LEU A 18 5.77 -9.71 -0.72
N MET A 19 5.21 -8.99 0.26
CA MET A 19 4.30 -7.87 -0.01
C MET A 19 4.99 -6.69 -0.70
N ALA A 20 6.27 -6.44 -0.38
CA ALA A 20 7.06 -5.37 -0.99
C ALA A 20 7.41 -5.62 -2.46
N LEU A 21 7.26 -6.86 -2.97
CA LEU A 21 7.45 -7.15 -4.39
C LEU A 21 6.58 -6.30 -5.30
N ALA A 22 5.39 -5.89 -4.83
CA ALA A 22 4.50 -5.03 -5.61
C ALA A 22 5.10 -3.64 -5.85
N MET A 23 6.12 -3.27 -5.09
CA MET A 23 6.80 -1.98 -5.17
C MET A 23 8.21 -2.11 -5.75
N MET A 24 8.62 -3.29 -6.20
CA MET A 24 9.91 -3.52 -6.85
C MET A 24 9.81 -3.22 -8.35
N PRO A 25 10.91 -2.76 -8.99
CA PRO A 25 10.99 -2.70 -10.45
C PRO A 25 10.62 -4.04 -11.08
N GLU A 26 9.72 -4.05 -12.06
CA GLU A 26 9.13 -5.27 -12.63
C GLU A 26 10.19 -6.29 -13.08
N ASN A 27 11.24 -5.82 -13.73
CA ASN A 27 12.36 -6.64 -14.20
C ASN A 27 13.17 -7.31 -13.09
N THR A 28 13.04 -6.87 -11.84
CA THR A 28 13.73 -7.43 -10.67
C THR A 28 12.85 -8.30 -9.79
N VAL A 29 11.53 -8.33 -10.02
CA VAL A 29 10.56 -9.04 -9.16
C VAL A 29 10.87 -10.53 -9.06
N LEU A 30 11.22 -11.19 -10.18
CA LEU A 30 11.54 -12.61 -10.19
C LEU A 30 12.79 -12.92 -9.37
N SER A 31 13.88 -12.17 -9.57
CA SER A 31 15.11 -12.33 -8.78
C SER A 31 14.88 -12.08 -7.29
N ALA A 32 14.08 -11.06 -6.96
CA ALA A 32 13.72 -10.75 -5.58
C ALA A 32 12.85 -11.85 -4.95
N TYR A 33 11.94 -12.46 -5.71
CA TYR A 33 11.17 -13.62 -5.25
C TYR A 33 12.07 -14.83 -4.99
N ASP A 34 13.03 -15.11 -5.87
CA ASP A 34 13.98 -16.22 -5.69
C ASP A 34 14.83 -16.06 -4.43
N GLU A 35 15.25 -14.83 -4.11
CA GLU A 35 15.92 -14.52 -2.83
C GLU A 35 15.01 -14.83 -1.63
N ILE A 36 13.75 -14.39 -1.67
CA ILE A 36 12.77 -14.68 -0.60
C ILE A 36 12.55 -16.19 -0.46
N ASN A 37 12.45 -16.92 -1.57
CA ASN A 37 12.22 -18.37 -1.57
C ASN A 37 13.43 -19.11 -0.97
N LYS A 38 14.66 -18.72 -1.33
CA LYS A 38 15.89 -19.24 -0.73
C LYS A 38 15.92 -19.00 0.78
N ASP A 39 15.67 -17.76 1.22
CA ASP A 39 15.62 -17.42 2.65
C ASP A 39 14.55 -18.24 3.39
N ALA A 40 13.38 -18.44 2.78
CA ALA A 40 12.28 -19.20 3.36
C ALA A 40 12.56 -20.70 3.50
N GLN A 41 13.36 -21.28 2.60
CA GLN A 41 13.79 -22.68 2.67
C GLN A 41 14.75 -22.94 3.84
N MET A 42 15.48 -21.92 4.29
CA MET A 42 16.38 -22.01 5.45
C MET A 42 15.62 -22.04 6.79
N LEU A 43 14.32 -21.72 6.79
CA LEU A 43 13.50 -21.77 8.00
C LEU A 43 13.07 -23.21 8.35
N PRO A 44 13.12 -23.60 9.63
CA PRO A 44 12.66 -24.91 10.07
C PRO A 44 11.16 -25.09 9.77
N ASP A 45 10.78 -26.31 9.38
CA ASP A 45 9.41 -26.70 9.01
C ASP A 45 8.83 -26.00 7.77
N SER A 46 9.63 -25.19 7.05
CA SER A 46 9.24 -24.44 5.84
C SER A 46 7.83 -23.81 5.90
N PRO A 47 7.51 -23.01 6.93
CA PRO A 47 6.14 -22.54 7.23
C PRO A 47 5.53 -21.66 6.14
N MET A 48 6.36 -21.11 5.25
CA MET A 48 5.96 -20.24 4.14
C MET A 48 5.71 -20.98 2.83
N LYS A 49 6.09 -22.26 2.71
CA LYS A 49 5.97 -23.03 1.47
C LYS A 49 4.57 -22.99 0.84
N PRO A 50 3.45 -23.14 1.60
CA PRO A 50 2.12 -23.04 1.01
C PRO A 50 1.82 -21.65 0.41
N LEU A 51 2.29 -20.59 1.06
CA LEU A 51 2.09 -19.21 0.61
C LEU A 51 2.92 -18.91 -0.63
N LEU A 52 4.19 -19.35 -0.64
CA LEU A 52 5.09 -19.14 -1.78
C LEU A 52 4.61 -19.88 -3.03
N ASN A 53 4.18 -21.14 -2.90
CA ASN A 53 3.60 -21.91 -4.02
C ASN A 53 2.33 -21.25 -4.57
N TYR A 54 1.47 -20.74 -3.68
CA TYR A 54 0.29 -19.99 -4.10
C TYR A 54 0.70 -18.70 -4.83
N PHE A 55 1.69 -17.97 -4.30
CA PHE A 55 2.13 -16.71 -4.90
C PHE A 55 2.70 -16.93 -6.31
N GLU A 56 3.60 -17.90 -6.45
CA GLU A 56 4.21 -18.30 -7.72
C GLU A 56 3.15 -18.66 -8.76
N LYS A 57 2.21 -19.53 -8.41
CA LYS A 57 1.18 -20.01 -9.33
C LYS A 57 0.23 -18.92 -9.83
N ASN A 58 -0.05 -17.90 -9.01
CA ASN A 58 -1.12 -16.94 -9.31
C ASN A 58 -0.61 -15.57 -9.76
N TRP A 59 0.59 -15.16 -9.34
CA TRP A 59 1.01 -13.76 -9.43
C TRP A 59 2.30 -13.55 -10.22
N LEU A 60 3.24 -14.52 -10.24
CA LEU A 60 4.53 -14.30 -10.93
C LEU A 60 4.42 -14.26 -12.46
N SER A 61 3.37 -14.83 -13.05
CA SER A 61 3.16 -14.79 -14.51
C SER A 61 2.58 -13.47 -15.02
N ASN A 62 1.94 -12.67 -14.15
CA ASN A 62 1.21 -11.45 -14.52
C ASN A 62 1.64 -10.27 -13.65
N VAL A 63 2.95 -10.00 -13.59
CA VAL A 63 3.55 -8.96 -12.71
C VAL A 63 2.95 -7.57 -12.98
N ASP A 64 2.78 -7.24 -14.26
CA ASP A 64 2.19 -6.00 -14.76
C ASP A 64 0.81 -5.67 -14.17
N MET A 65 0.00 -6.69 -13.87
CA MET A 65 -1.37 -6.51 -13.37
C MET A 65 -1.43 -5.99 -11.92
N TRP A 66 -0.44 -6.31 -11.09
CA TRP A 66 -0.46 -6.02 -9.64
C TRP A 66 0.72 -5.20 -9.15
N ASN A 67 1.76 -5.03 -9.99
CA ASN A 67 2.88 -4.19 -9.67
C ASN A 67 2.45 -2.71 -9.66
N VAL A 68 2.88 -1.99 -8.62
CA VAL A 68 2.59 -0.57 -8.38
C VAL A 68 3.90 0.25 -8.29
N TYR A 69 5.00 -0.29 -8.83
CA TYR A 69 6.23 0.46 -9.03
C TYR A 69 5.95 1.65 -9.94
N ALA A 70 6.42 2.83 -9.54
CA ALA A 70 6.17 4.11 -10.23
C ALA A 70 4.69 4.49 -10.46
N ALA A 71 3.71 3.77 -9.92
CA ALA A 71 2.30 4.13 -10.06
C ALA A 71 1.96 5.42 -9.30
N GLU A 72 1.18 6.31 -9.94
CA GLU A 72 0.73 7.57 -9.33
C GLU A 72 -0.12 7.35 -8.07
N SER A 73 -0.95 6.30 -8.09
CA SER A 73 -1.72 5.83 -6.95
C SER A 73 -1.51 4.34 -6.75
N ARG A 74 -1.05 3.95 -5.57
CA ARG A 74 -0.79 2.55 -5.21
C ARG A 74 -2.00 1.83 -4.62
N THR A 75 -3.08 2.56 -4.37
CA THR A 75 -4.28 2.03 -3.73
C THR A 75 -5.52 2.49 -4.48
N ASN A 76 -6.60 1.74 -4.29
CA ASN A 76 -7.94 2.06 -4.75
C ASN A 76 -8.63 3.15 -3.89
N ASN A 77 -7.91 3.85 -3.01
CA ASN A 77 -8.47 4.83 -2.06
C ASN A 77 -9.32 5.90 -2.75
N ILE A 78 -8.97 6.30 -3.97
CA ILE A 78 -9.74 7.30 -4.74
C ILE A 78 -11.12 6.72 -5.08
N CYS A 79 -11.17 5.50 -5.59
CA CYS A 79 -12.40 4.77 -5.91
C CYS A 79 -13.22 4.49 -4.65
N GLU A 80 -12.58 4.02 -3.57
CA GLU A 80 -13.25 3.78 -2.28
C GLU A 80 -13.83 5.06 -1.68
N ALA A 81 -13.09 6.17 -1.73
CA ALA A 81 -13.58 7.47 -1.27
C ALA A 81 -14.76 7.96 -2.12
N TYR A 82 -14.74 7.71 -3.43
CA TYR A 82 -15.85 8.02 -4.32
C TYR A 82 -17.09 7.18 -3.99
N HIS A 83 -16.95 5.85 -3.88
CA HIS A 83 -18.04 4.95 -3.50
C HIS A 83 -18.60 5.28 -2.12
N SER A 84 -17.74 5.54 -1.14
CA SER A 84 -18.14 5.95 0.21
C SER A 84 -18.99 7.23 0.16
N ARG A 85 -18.58 8.22 -0.64
CA ARG A 85 -19.35 9.46 -0.83
C ARG A 85 -20.71 9.22 -1.47
N ILE A 86 -20.78 8.38 -2.50
CA ILE A 86 -22.04 7.97 -3.12
C ILE A 86 -22.95 7.38 -2.04
N ASN A 87 -22.46 6.39 -1.28
CA ASN A 87 -23.25 5.70 -0.26
C ASN A 87 -23.70 6.63 0.87
N CYS A 88 -22.87 7.60 1.27
CA CYS A 88 -23.24 8.59 2.29
C CYS A 88 -24.29 9.59 1.79
N ARG A 89 -24.27 9.99 0.51
CA ARG A 89 -25.22 10.98 -0.04
C ARG A 89 -26.50 10.34 -0.54
N ILE A 90 -26.39 9.18 -1.16
CA ILE A 90 -27.51 8.36 -1.60
C ILE A 90 -27.85 7.43 -0.43
N LEU A 91 -28.57 7.96 0.56
CA LEU A 91 -28.98 7.29 1.79
C LEU A 91 -29.93 6.08 1.60
N ARG A 92 -30.03 5.51 0.38
CA ARG A 92 -30.86 4.35 0.02
C ARG A 92 -30.17 3.51 -1.07
N ASN A 93 -30.23 2.19 -0.95
CA ASN A 93 -29.65 1.24 -1.92
C ASN A 93 -30.25 1.35 -3.34
N HIS A 94 -31.47 1.87 -3.47
CA HIS A 94 -32.15 2.08 -4.75
C HIS A 94 -32.80 3.47 -4.78
N PRO A 95 -32.03 4.54 -5.08
CA PRO A 95 -32.61 5.85 -5.26
C PRO A 95 -33.54 5.85 -6.47
N ASN A 96 -34.63 6.61 -6.39
CA ASN A 96 -35.40 6.90 -7.61
C ASN A 96 -34.53 7.70 -8.60
N ILE A 97 -34.84 7.59 -9.89
CA ILE A 97 -34.04 8.19 -10.95
C ILE A 97 -33.87 9.72 -10.77
N TRP A 98 -34.89 10.41 -10.30
CA TRP A 98 -34.85 11.86 -10.07
C TRP A 98 -33.88 12.27 -8.94
N LYS A 99 -33.85 11.51 -7.84
CA LYS A 99 -32.89 11.72 -6.74
C LYS A 99 -31.47 11.42 -7.20
N PHE A 100 -31.30 10.40 -8.03
CA PHE A 100 -30.01 10.06 -8.61
C PHE A 100 -29.50 11.19 -9.54
N ILE A 101 -30.35 11.70 -10.43
CA ILE A 101 -30.01 12.86 -11.29
C ILE A 101 -29.62 14.08 -10.46
N LYS A 102 -30.38 14.42 -9.41
CA LYS A 102 -30.04 15.54 -8.52
C LYS A 102 -28.69 15.34 -7.81
N PHE A 103 -28.38 14.11 -7.41
CA PHE A 103 -27.07 13.77 -6.85
C PHE A 103 -25.95 14.00 -7.88
N LEU A 104 -26.11 13.52 -9.11
CA LEU A 104 -25.11 13.70 -10.18
C LEU A 104 -24.85 15.19 -10.46
N GLN A 105 -25.90 16.00 -10.57
CA GLN A 105 -25.78 17.46 -10.74
C GLN A 105 -25.03 18.12 -9.57
N ALA A 106 -25.26 17.67 -8.33
CA ALA A 106 -24.56 18.19 -7.16
C ALA A 106 -23.08 17.76 -7.12
N GLU A 107 -22.75 16.53 -7.56
CA GLU A 107 -21.37 16.07 -7.67
C GLU A 107 -20.60 16.79 -8.79
N GLU A 108 -21.25 17.07 -9.93
CA GLU A 108 -20.64 17.85 -11.01
C GLU A 108 -20.25 19.25 -10.53
N LYS A 109 -21.18 19.97 -9.91
CA LYS A 109 -20.90 21.30 -9.32
C LYS A 109 -19.75 21.25 -8.33
N ARG A 110 -19.70 20.21 -7.49
CA ARG A 110 -18.60 20.01 -6.53
C ARG A 110 -17.27 19.76 -7.23
N ALA A 111 -17.25 18.94 -8.29
CA ALA A 111 -16.05 18.65 -9.05
C ALA A 111 -15.50 19.93 -9.71
N GLN A 112 -16.37 20.73 -10.31
CA GLN A 112 -16.00 22.04 -10.88
C GLN A 112 -15.38 22.97 -9.82
N LEU A 113 -15.99 23.07 -8.63
CA LEU A 113 -15.44 23.86 -7.53
C LEU A 113 -14.05 23.37 -7.09
N VAL A 114 -13.81 22.06 -7.03
CA VAL A 114 -12.49 21.50 -6.69
C VAL A 114 -11.47 21.87 -7.77
N ILE A 115 -11.83 21.79 -9.05
CA ILE A 115 -10.93 22.16 -10.17
C ILE A 115 -10.57 23.65 -10.10
N ILE A 116 -11.56 24.52 -9.83
CA ILE A 116 -11.32 25.97 -9.67
C ILE A 116 -10.38 26.23 -8.49
N GLN A 117 -10.61 25.57 -7.35
CA GLN A 117 -9.73 25.69 -6.18
C GLN A 117 -8.29 25.26 -6.49
N TRP A 118 -8.11 24.12 -7.18
CA TRP A 118 -6.78 23.67 -7.59
C TRP A 118 -6.12 24.62 -8.58
N SER A 119 -6.87 25.15 -9.53
CA SER A 119 -6.38 26.14 -10.50
C SER A 119 -5.96 27.45 -9.82
N ALA A 120 -6.63 27.81 -8.72
CA ALA A 120 -6.27 28.94 -7.87
C ALA A 120 -5.11 28.63 -6.88
N GLY A 121 -4.48 27.45 -6.97
CA GLY A 121 -3.34 27.05 -6.15
C GLY A 121 -3.69 26.39 -4.81
N ALA A 122 -4.96 26.08 -4.55
CA ALA A 122 -5.33 25.34 -3.34
C ALA A 122 -4.81 23.90 -3.43
N SER A 123 -4.13 23.44 -2.38
CA SER A 123 -3.66 22.06 -2.27
C SER A 123 -4.37 21.32 -1.14
N LYS A 124 -4.60 20.02 -1.33
CA LYS A 124 -5.15 19.18 -0.27
C LYS A 124 -4.04 18.85 0.73
N LYS A 125 -4.25 19.19 2.00
CA LYS A 125 -3.32 18.80 3.08
C LYS A 125 -3.22 17.28 3.13
N GLN A 126 -2.04 16.75 2.82
CA GLN A 126 -1.75 15.34 3.02
C GLN A 126 -1.55 15.05 4.52
N GLN A 127 -1.95 13.87 4.95
CA GLN A 127 -1.68 13.44 6.32
C GLN A 127 -0.16 13.32 6.51
N PRO A 128 0.44 13.88 7.59
CA PRO A 128 1.89 13.94 7.77
C PRO A 128 2.57 12.56 7.66
N ARG A 129 1.92 11.53 8.18
CA ARG A 129 2.42 10.14 8.10
C ARG A 129 2.48 9.62 6.66
N THR A 130 1.45 9.89 5.86
CA THR A 130 1.40 9.46 4.46
C THR A 130 2.50 10.17 3.67
N ALA A 131 2.67 11.47 3.88
CA ALA A 131 3.75 12.25 3.27
C ALA A 131 5.14 11.72 3.66
N PHE A 132 5.34 11.36 4.94
CA PHE A 132 6.60 10.75 5.41
C PHE A 132 6.87 9.40 4.75
N ILE A 133 5.88 8.50 4.69
CA ILE A 133 6.01 7.20 4.05
C ILE A 133 6.33 7.37 2.56
N GLN A 134 5.62 8.27 1.87
CA GLN A 134 5.84 8.60 0.47
C GLN A 134 7.26 9.13 0.23
N SER A 135 7.70 10.07 1.07
CA SER A 135 9.06 10.62 1.01
C SER A 135 10.11 9.53 1.16
N ARG A 136 9.95 8.63 2.14
CA ARG A 136 10.87 7.50 2.34
C ARG A 136 10.92 6.56 1.13
N ILE A 137 9.77 6.23 0.53
CA ILE A 137 9.71 5.39 -0.68
C ILE A 137 10.44 6.09 -1.83
N ASN A 138 10.18 7.38 -2.05
CA ASN A 138 10.83 8.15 -3.11
C ASN A 138 12.35 8.20 -2.92
N THR A 139 12.83 8.38 -1.68
CA THR A 139 14.26 8.35 -1.38
C THR A 139 14.89 6.99 -1.70
N LEU A 140 14.19 5.89 -1.40
CA LEU A 140 14.67 4.55 -1.74
C LEU A 140 14.78 4.35 -3.26
N TYR A 141 13.77 4.77 -4.01
CA TYR A 141 13.81 4.71 -5.47
C TYR A 141 14.92 5.58 -6.07
N ALA A 142 15.11 6.80 -5.58
CA ALA A 142 16.19 7.68 -6.03
C ALA A 142 17.56 7.00 -5.82
N ARG A 143 17.82 6.48 -4.62
CA ARG A 143 19.08 5.79 -4.32
C ARG A 143 19.30 4.53 -5.16
N TYR A 144 18.23 3.81 -5.48
CA TYR A 144 18.31 2.64 -6.35
C TYR A 144 18.63 3.03 -7.79
N ASN A 145 17.96 4.07 -8.31
CA ASN A 145 18.21 4.59 -9.65
C ASN A 145 19.63 5.19 -9.80
N ASP A 146 20.16 5.79 -8.73
CA ASP A 146 21.53 6.30 -8.68
C ASP A 146 22.58 5.17 -8.51
N GLY A 147 22.17 3.91 -8.37
CA GLY A 147 23.07 2.77 -8.17
C GLY A 147 23.73 2.70 -6.78
N VAL A 148 23.27 3.50 -5.82
CA VAL A 148 23.81 3.54 -4.45
C VAL A 148 23.38 2.32 -3.64
N ILE A 149 22.23 1.73 -3.95
CA ILE A 149 21.70 0.52 -3.31
C ILE A 149 21.34 -0.52 -4.36
N ASN A 150 21.52 -1.81 -4.01
CA ASN A 150 21.15 -2.92 -4.90
C ASN A 150 19.67 -3.32 -4.72
N SER A 151 19.20 -4.28 -5.52
CA SER A 151 17.81 -4.77 -5.47
C SER A 151 17.42 -5.40 -4.13
N SER A 152 18.34 -6.07 -3.45
CA SER A 152 18.09 -6.71 -2.15
C SER A 152 17.95 -5.67 -1.03
N ASP A 153 18.78 -4.62 -1.06
CA ASP A 153 18.69 -3.46 -0.18
C ASP A 153 17.39 -2.69 -0.38
N LEU A 154 16.97 -2.51 -1.64
CA LEU A 154 15.70 -1.89 -1.98
C LEU A 154 14.53 -2.71 -1.43
N LEU A 155 14.50 -4.02 -1.68
CA LEU A 155 13.48 -4.94 -1.19
C LEU A 155 13.38 -4.88 0.35
N THR A 156 14.53 -4.91 1.02
CA THR A 156 14.61 -4.81 2.48
C THR A 156 14.07 -3.45 2.95
N GLY A 157 14.50 -2.36 2.34
CA GLY A 157 14.04 -1.00 2.66
C GLY A 157 12.52 -0.83 2.51
N LEU A 158 11.96 -1.35 1.42
CA LEU A 158 10.51 -1.33 1.14
C LEU A 158 9.73 -2.20 2.12
N SER A 159 10.25 -3.39 2.47
CA SER A 159 9.61 -4.30 3.44
C SER A 159 9.40 -3.66 4.81
N LEU A 160 10.27 -2.73 5.21
CA LEU A 160 10.16 -1.99 6.47
C LEU A 160 9.07 -0.90 6.43
N VAL A 161 8.74 -0.42 5.23
CA VAL A 161 7.65 0.55 5.02
C VAL A 161 6.30 -0.16 5.00
N VAL A 162 6.24 -1.34 4.39
CA VAL A 162 5.04 -2.16 4.29
C VAL A 162 4.64 -2.69 5.68
N GLY A 163 3.37 -2.46 6.06
CA GLY A 163 2.83 -2.96 7.33
C GLY A 163 3.41 -2.30 8.58
N ALA A 164 4.13 -1.17 8.45
CA ALA A 164 4.61 -0.40 9.59
C ALA A 164 3.44 0.04 10.49
N LYS A 165 3.41 -0.43 11.74
CA LYS A 165 2.37 -0.05 12.71
C LYS A 165 2.54 1.40 13.15
N LYS A 166 1.43 2.10 13.40
CA LYS A 166 1.46 3.40 14.08
C LYS A 166 1.92 3.13 15.52
N LYS A 167 3.03 3.72 15.97
CA LYS A 167 3.34 3.73 17.41
C LYS A 167 2.19 4.45 18.11
N ARG A 168 1.47 3.75 18.98
CA ARG A 168 0.49 4.35 19.88
C ARG A 168 1.32 5.10 20.92
N ILE A 169 1.17 6.41 21.01
CA ILE A 169 1.72 7.18 22.13
C ILE A 169 0.82 6.83 23.30
N GLU A 170 1.29 6.02 24.23
CA GLU A 170 0.63 5.81 25.51
C GLU A 170 0.89 7.06 26.34
N THR A 171 -0.10 7.95 26.40
CA THR A 171 -0.07 9.08 27.32
C THR A 171 -0.21 8.51 28.72
N GLN A 172 0.91 8.36 29.43
CA GLN A 172 0.92 8.08 30.86
C GLN A 172 0.30 9.31 31.56
N PHE A 173 -0.98 9.23 31.89
CA PHE A 173 -1.57 10.10 32.90
C PHE A 173 -1.07 9.59 34.25
N THR A 174 -0.02 10.20 34.79
CA THR A 174 0.30 10.12 36.21
C THR A 174 -0.73 10.96 36.95
N ALA A 175 -1.72 10.31 37.54
CA ALA A 175 -2.49 10.90 38.62
C ALA A 175 -1.62 10.82 39.87
N GLU A 176 -1.02 11.95 40.24
CA GLU A 176 -0.46 12.14 41.58
C GLU A 176 -1.63 12.30 42.55
N GLU A 177 -1.66 11.45 43.58
CA GLU A 177 -2.58 11.50 44.72
C GLU A 177 -2.21 12.61 45.71
#